data_AF-A0A954LQD8-F1
#
_entry.id   AF-A0A954LQD8-F1
#
_cell.length_a   1.000
_cell.length_b   1.000
_cell.length_c   1.000
_cell.angle_alpha   90.00
_cell.angle_beta   90.00
_cell.angle_gamma   90.00
#
_symmetry.space_group_name_H-M   'P 1'
#
loop_
_entity.id
_entity.type
_entity.pdbx_description
1 polymer ?
#
loop_
_entity_poly.entity_id
_entity_poly.type
_entity_poly.pdbx_seq_one_letter_code
_entity_poly.pdbx_strand_id
1 'polypeptide(L)'
;QYTKEMQPAWARKFEPPAITGGESQTVMSTLLELARETGEDKFLKPFPKALAYYKKSQLPSGKMARFYELKTNRPLYFTKQYELTYSSADMPTHYGFIVGNKFDRIEKEYNRLMETDRSKWRSPRKQRPPQMSNGLKSRVQKILADMDDRGAWVEAGELKYHKNADHVRKIIDPRTFSKNIEALAVFLAASP
;
A
#
# COMPACT_ATOMS: atom_id res chain seq x y z
N GLN A 1 9.28 -1.94 -9.09
CA GLN A 1 9.98 -0.64 -9.08
C GLN A 1 10.37 -0.26 -10.49
N TYR A 2 10.57 1.03 -10.74
CA TYR A 2 10.89 1.56 -12.07
C TYR A 2 12.10 2.50 -12.02
N THR A 3 12.89 2.56 -13.09
CA THR A 3 13.93 3.58 -13.28
C THR A 3 13.32 4.96 -13.55
N LYS A 4 14.15 6.01 -13.67
CA LYS A 4 13.68 7.36 -14.04
C LYS A 4 13.03 7.39 -15.43
N GLU A 5 13.45 6.49 -16.30
CA GLU A 5 12.94 6.27 -17.67
C GLU A 5 11.72 5.34 -17.69
N MET A 6 11.12 5.06 -16.52
CA MET A 6 9.93 4.22 -16.34
C MET A 6 10.11 2.77 -16.84
N GLN A 7 11.33 2.24 -16.79
CA GLN A 7 11.60 0.83 -17.10
C GLN A 7 11.52 -0.03 -15.83
N PRO A 8 10.92 -1.23 -15.86
CA PRO A 8 10.98 -2.15 -14.72
C PRO A 8 12.44 -2.41 -14.33
N ALA A 9 12.74 -2.26 -13.04
CA ALA A 9 14.11 -2.33 -12.52
C ALA A 9 14.25 -3.40 -11.44
N TRP A 10 15.48 -3.79 -11.11
CA TRP A 10 15.78 -4.56 -9.91
C TRP A 10 15.58 -3.70 -8.65
N ALA A 11 15.23 -4.33 -7.53
CA ALA A 11 15.32 -3.75 -6.20
C ALA A 11 16.33 -4.55 -5.40
N ARG A 12 15.86 -5.49 -4.58
CA ARG A 12 16.73 -6.44 -3.88
C ARG A 12 17.14 -7.58 -4.82
N LYS A 13 18.14 -8.36 -4.40
CA LYS A 13 18.65 -9.54 -5.14
C LYS A 13 17.58 -10.58 -5.54
N PHE A 14 16.40 -10.53 -4.93
CA PHE A 14 15.27 -11.44 -5.16
C PHE A 14 14.01 -10.71 -5.69
N GLU A 15 14.18 -9.51 -6.23
CA GLU A 15 13.10 -8.67 -6.77
C GLU A 15 13.48 -8.16 -8.17
N PRO A 16 13.35 -9.02 -9.19
CA PRO A 16 13.76 -8.72 -10.56
C PRO A 16 12.80 -7.74 -11.25
N PRO A 17 13.20 -7.14 -12.37
CA PRO A 17 12.31 -6.50 -13.32
C PRO A 17 11.20 -7.46 -13.74
N ALA A 18 9.96 -7.14 -13.34
CA ALA A 18 8.82 -8.02 -13.55
C ALA A 18 7.52 -7.23 -13.51
N ILE A 19 6.45 -7.81 -14.06
CA ILE A 19 5.09 -7.39 -13.76
C ILE A 19 4.70 -8.03 -12.42
N THR A 20 4.14 -7.24 -11.49
CA THR A 20 3.86 -7.71 -10.14
C THR A 20 2.42 -8.21 -9.99
N GLY A 21 2.21 -9.40 -9.45
CA GLY A 21 0.86 -9.87 -9.13
C GLY A 21 0.23 -9.14 -7.94
N GLY A 22 1.03 -8.79 -6.93
CA GLY A 22 0.56 -8.17 -5.68
C GLY A 22 0.37 -6.66 -5.78
N GLU A 23 1.44 -5.93 -6.09
CA GLU A 23 1.43 -4.46 -6.05
C GLU A 23 0.48 -3.85 -7.10
N SER A 24 0.30 -4.52 -8.23
CA SER A 24 -0.64 -4.06 -9.26
C SER A 24 -2.10 -4.08 -8.80
N GLN A 25 -2.50 -4.98 -7.88
CA GLN A 25 -3.84 -4.96 -7.29
C GLN A 25 -4.06 -3.72 -6.42
N THR A 26 -3.02 -3.30 -5.68
CA THR A 26 -3.04 -2.05 -4.90
C THR A 26 -3.16 -0.85 -5.82
N VAL A 27 -2.34 -0.79 -6.88
CA VAL A 27 -2.40 0.30 -7.88
C VAL A 27 -3.78 0.38 -8.53
N MET A 28 -4.36 -0.75 -8.93
CA MET A 28 -5.72 -0.75 -9.48
C MET A 28 -6.76 -0.25 -8.46
N SER A 29 -6.67 -0.67 -7.20
CA SER A 29 -7.57 -0.16 -6.16
C SER A 29 -7.44 1.36 -5.99
N THR A 30 -6.22 1.89 -6.02
CA THR A 30 -5.96 3.34 -5.98
C THR A 30 -6.49 4.07 -7.21
N LEU A 31 -6.39 3.49 -8.41
CA LEU A 31 -6.94 4.10 -9.63
C LEU A 31 -8.48 4.19 -9.59
N LEU A 32 -9.16 3.16 -9.06
CA LEU A 32 -10.62 3.21 -8.86
C LEU A 32 -11.02 4.31 -7.88
N GLU A 33 -10.25 4.47 -6.79
CA GLU A 33 -10.46 5.54 -5.82
C GLU A 33 -10.23 6.92 -6.45
N LEU A 34 -9.12 7.10 -7.18
CA LEU A 34 -8.85 8.35 -7.89
C LEU A 34 -9.94 8.67 -8.92
N ALA A 35 -10.42 7.69 -9.68
CA ALA A 35 -11.54 7.88 -10.59
C ALA A 35 -12.76 8.42 -9.85
N ARG A 36 -13.13 7.79 -8.72
CA ARG A 36 -14.28 8.21 -7.92
C ARG A 36 -14.13 9.61 -7.33
N GLU A 37 -12.95 9.96 -6.81
CA GLU A 37 -12.73 11.25 -6.15
C GLU A 37 -12.51 12.40 -7.14
N THR A 38 -11.98 12.14 -8.34
CA THR A 38 -11.67 13.20 -9.33
C THR A 38 -12.70 13.29 -10.46
N GLY A 39 -13.46 12.23 -10.71
CA GLY A 39 -14.34 12.12 -11.88
C GLY A 39 -13.61 11.83 -13.20
N GLU A 40 -12.28 11.65 -13.19
CA GLU A 40 -11.49 11.52 -14.42
C GLU A 40 -11.40 10.08 -14.95
N ASP A 41 -11.84 9.89 -16.20
CA ASP A 41 -11.83 8.56 -16.85
C ASP A 41 -10.46 7.98 -17.12
N LYS A 42 -9.42 8.83 -17.18
CA LYS A 42 -8.07 8.38 -17.50
C LYS A 42 -7.60 7.28 -16.54
N PHE A 43 -8.11 7.27 -15.31
CA PHE A 43 -7.82 6.27 -14.30
C PHE A 43 -8.51 4.92 -14.55
N LEU A 44 -9.64 4.89 -15.27
CA LEU A 44 -10.39 3.68 -15.63
C LEU A 44 -9.94 3.06 -16.95
N LYS A 45 -9.41 3.87 -17.89
CA LYS A 45 -8.95 3.41 -19.22
C LYS A 45 -8.05 2.16 -19.21
N PRO A 46 -7.12 1.95 -18.26
CA PRO A 46 -6.22 0.78 -18.29
C PRO A 46 -6.89 -0.55 -17.91
N PHE A 47 -8.05 -0.53 -17.25
CA PHE A 47 -8.63 -1.70 -16.58
C PHE A 47 -8.95 -2.87 -17.50
N PRO A 48 -9.60 -2.69 -18.67
CA PRO A 48 -9.96 -3.83 -19.52
C PRO A 48 -8.74 -4.66 -19.93
N LYS A 49 -7.65 -4.00 -20.34
CA LYS A 49 -6.40 -4.67 -20.74
C LYS A 49 -5.71 -5.31 -19.54
N ALA A 50 -5.64 -4.61 -18.41
CA ALA A 50 -5.00 -5.10 -17.19
C ALA A 50 -5.73 -6.34 -16.62
N LEU A 51 -7.06 -6.28 -16.48
CA LEU A 51 -7.87 -7.39 -15.98
C LEU A 51 -7.77 -8.62 -16.88
N ALA A 52 -7.80 -8.43 -18.20
CA ALA A 52 -7.63 -9.52 -19.15
C ALA A 52 -6.25 -10.19 -19.02
N TYR A 53 -5.19 -9.40 -18.82
CA TYR A 53 -3.84 -9.92 -18.55
C TYR A 53 -3.79 -10.72 -17.23
N TYR A 54 -4.31 -10.18 -16.14
CA TYR A 54 -4.22 -10.83 -14.83
C TYR A 54 -5.07 -12.09 -14.72
N LYS A 55 -6.25 -12.14 -15.35
CA LYS A 55 -7.06 -13.35 -15.46
C LYS A 55 -6.30 -14.50 -16.13
N LYS A 56 -5.58 -14.20 -17.21
CA LYS A 56 -4.73 -15.19 -17.92
C LYS A 56 -3.48 -15.59 -17.15
N SER A 57 -3.06 -14.77 -16.18
CA SER A 57 -1.83 -14.95 -15.41
C SER A 57 -2.06 -15.73 -14.11
N GLN A 58 -3.31 -16.06 -13.79
CA GLN A 58 -3.69 -16.77 -12.58
C GLN A 58 -3.03 -18.15 -12.52
N LEU A 59 -2.45 -18.49 -11.36
CA LEU A 59 -1.88 -19.81 -11.12
C LEU A 59 -2.98 -20.86 -10.98
N PRO A 60 -2.69 -22.17 -11.18
CA PRO A 60 -3.67 -23.23 -11.00
C PRO A 60 -4.34 -23.24 -9.61
N SER A 61 -3.66 -22.72 -8.59
CA SER A 61 -4.19 -22.57 -7.22
C SER A 61 -5.21 -21.44 -7.05
N GLY A 62 -5.47 -20.65 -8.10
CA GLY A 62 -6.30 -19.45 -8.06
C GLY A 62 -5.61 -18.19 -7.54
N LYS A 63 -4.37 -18.33 -7.04
CA LYS A 63 -3.51 -17.23 -6.58
C LYS A 63 -2.70 -16.63 -7.73
N MET A 64 -1.89 -15.63 -7.42
CA MET A 64 -0.96 -15.02 -8.37
C MET A 64 0.49 -15.30 -7.97
N ALA A 65 1.38 -15.39 -8.95
CA ALA A 65 2.80 -15.22 -8.67
C ALA A 65 3.07 -13.76 -8.31
N ARG A 66 4.05 -13.53 -7.44
CA ARG A 66 4.46 -12.16 -7.10
C ARG A 66 5.10 -11.46 -8.29
N PHE A 67 5.84 -12.21 -9.11
CA PHE A 67 6.58 -11.69 -10.27
C PHE A 67 6.24 -12.50 -11.53
N TYR A 68 5.99 -11.79 -12.62
CA TYR A 68 5.83 -12.34 -13.96
C TYR A 68 6.89 -11.75 -14.89
N GLU A 69 7.56 -12.63 -15.63
CA GLU A 69 8.59 -12.30 -16.60
C GLU A 69 8.03 -11.40 -17.70
N LEU A 70 8.78 -10.34 -18.04
CA LEU A 70 8.43 -9.45 -19.14
C LEU A 70 8.41 -10.23 -20.46
N LYS A 71 7.48 -9.87 -21.35
CA LYS A 71 7.24 -10.48 -22.68
C LYS A 71 6.62 -11.88 -22.64
N THR A 72 7.11 -12.80 -21.80
CA THR A 72 6.65 -14.20 -21.80
C THR A 72 5.49 -14.46 -20.83
N ASN A 73 5.32 -13.59 -19.83
CA ASN A 73 4.35 -13.73 -18.75
C ASN A 73 4.55 -14.99 -17.87
N ARG A 74 5.75 -15.56 -17.83
CA ARG A 74 6.03 -16.73 -16.99
C ARG A 74 6.19 -16.31 -15.54
N PRO A 75 5.63 -17.05 -14.56
CA PRO A 75 5.93 -16.84 -13.14
C PRO A 75 7.42 -16.94 -12.84
N LEU A 76 7.95 -15.96 -12.11
CA LEU A 76 9.33 -15.95 -11.62
C LEU A 76 9.36 -16.18 -10.11
N TYR A 77 10.27 -17.05 -9.69
CA TYR A 77 10.53 -17.42 -8.30
C TYR A 77 12.02 -17.36 -8.02
N PHE A 78 12.37 -17.51 -6.74
CA PHE A 78 13.76 -17.65 -6.32
C PHE A 78 13.88 -18.86 -5.40
N THR A 79 15.00 -19.57 -5.49
CA THR A 79 15.37 -20.63 -4.55
C THR A 79 15.72 -20.05 -3.18
N LYS A 80 15.93 -20.89 -2.16
CA LYS A 80 16.43 -20.45 -0.84
C LYS A 80 17.79 -19.75 -0.92
N GLN A 81 18.60 -20.10 -1.92
CA GLN A 81 19.90 -19.51 -2.22
C GLN A 81 19.77 -18.23 -3.07
N TYR A 82 18.55 -17.82 -3.41
CA TYR A 82 18.24 -16.66 -4.25
C TYR A 82 18.72 -16.80 -5.71
N GLU A 83 18.61 -18.00 -6.25
CA GLU A 83 18.77 -18.24 -7.68
C GLU A 83 17.42 -18.10 -8.39
N LEU A 84 17.39 -17.37 -9.51
CA LEU A 84 16.18 -17.17 -10.30
C LEU A 84 15.73 -18.50 -10.92
N THR A 85 14.44 -18.83 -10.76
CA THR A 85 13.86 -20.06 -11.28
C THR A 85 12.40 -19.88 -11.68
N TYR A 86 11.87 -20.77 -12.52
CA TYR A 86 10.45 -20.84 -12.85
C TYR A 86 9.68 -21.87 -11.98
N SER A 87 10.38 -22.53 -11.06
CA SER A 87 9.79 -23.51 -10.13
C SER A 87 9.50 -22.87 -8.77
N SER A 88 8.32 -23.14 -8.22
CA SER A 88 7.94 -22.71 -6.86
C SER A 88 8.33 -23.72 -5.77
N ALA A 89 9.07 -24.78 -6.11
CA ALA A 89 9.31 -25.90 -5.20
C ALA A 89 10.26 -25.60 -4.02
N ASP A 90 11.20 -24.65 -4.17
CA ASP A 90 12.23 -24.36 -3.15
C ASP A 90 12.30 -22.88 -2.78
N MET A 91 11.15 -22.24 -2.57
CA MET A 91 11.11 -20.81 -2.24
C MET A 91 11.55 -20.53 -0.78
N PRO A 92 12.16 -19.36 -0.51
CA PRO A 92 12.36 -18.86 0.85
C PRO A 92 11.04 -18.82 1.65
N THR A 93 11.10 -19.18 2.94
CA THR A 93 9.91 -19.27 3.81
C THR A 93 9.45 -17.91 4.36
N HIS A 94 10.33 -16.91 4.36
CA HIS A 94 10.10 -15.58 4.92
C HIS A 94 9.65 -14.53 3.90
N TYR A 95 9.55 -14.88 2.60
CA TYR A 95 9.13 -13.96 1.55
C TYR A 95 8.02 -14.58 0.69
N GLY A 96 6.90 -13.88 0.56
CA GLY A 96 5.72 -14.39 -0.16
C GLY A 96 5.83 -14.21 -1.67
N PHE A 97 6.30 -15.23 -2.39
CA PHE A 97 6.33 -15.26 -3.86
C PHE A 97 5.00 -15.67 -4.51
N ILE A 98 4.04 -16.13 -3.72
CA ILE A 98 2.66 -16.38 -4.17
C ILE A 98 1.75 -15.49 -3.33
N VAL A 99 0.90 -14.72 -3.99
CA VAL A 99 0.06 -13.70 -3.35
C VAL A 99 -1.42 -13.96 -3.59
N GLY A 100 -2.26 -13.41 -2.72
CA GLY A 100 -3.71 -13.48 -2.87
C GLY A 100 -4.18 -12.83 -4.18
N ASN A 101 -5.31 -13.29 -4.68
CA ASN A 101 -5.96 -12.79 -5.88
C ASN A 101 -7.24 -12.05 -5.51
N LYS A 102 -7.29 -10.74 -5.78
CA LYS A 102 -8.44 -9.86 -5.56
C LYS A 102 -8.99 -9.29 -6.88
N PHE A 103 -8.58 -9.81 -8.04
CA PHE A 103 -8.95 -9.24 -9.34
C PHE A 103 -10.46 -9.29 -9.59
N ASP A 104 -11.17 -10.33 -9.12
CA ASP A 104 -12.64 -10.38 -9.22
C ASP A 104 -13.31 -9.24 -8.44
N ARG A 105 -12.79 -8.92 -7.25
CA ARG A 105 -13.30 -7.79 -6.45
C ARG A 105 -13.01 -6.46 -7.13
N ILE A 106 -11.82 -6.32 -7.71
CA ILE A 106 -11.40 -5.12 -8.42
C ILE A 106 -12.26 -4.93 -9.68
N GLU A 107 -12.50 -6.00 -10.44
CA GLU A 107 -13.36 -5.96 -11.63
C GLU A 107 -14.82 -5.63 -11.29
N LYS A 108 -15.36 -6.21 -10.21
CA LYS A 108 -16.71 -5.84 -9.73
C LYS A 108 -16.82 -4.36 -9.41
N GLU A 109 -15.82 -3.77 -8.76
CA GLU A 109 -15.82 -2.34 -8.46
C GLU A 109 -15.63 -1.48 -9.72
N TYR A 110 -14.76 -1.90 -10.64
CA TYR A 110 -14.62 -1.26 -11.95
C TYR A 110 -15.96 -1.24 -12.71
N ASN A 111 -16.64 -2.37 -12.83
CA ASN A 111 -17.94 -2.46 -13.50
C ASN A 111 -18.99 -1.58 -12.81
N ARG A 112 -19.04 -1.61 -11.47
CA ARG A 112 -19.91 -0.73 -10.69
C ARG A 112 -19.66 0.75 -11.01
N LEU A 113 -18.41 1.19 -11.08
CA LEU A 113 -18.10 2.59 -11.43
C LEU A 113 -18.53 2.92 -12.86
N MET A 114 -18.33 2.01 -13.81
CA MET A 114 -18.79 2.20 -15.20
C MET A 114 -20.31 2.32 -15.33
N GLU A 115 -21.07 1.64 -14.47
CA GLU A 115 -22.55 1.69 -14.45
C GLU A 115 -23.11 2.85 -13.60
N THR A 116 -22.31 3.39 -12.68
CA THR A 116 -22.77 4.44 -11.76
C THR A 116 -22.71 5.79 -12.45
N ASP A 117 -23.84 6.51 -12.47
CA ASP A 117 -23.89 7.91 -12.89
C ASP A 117 -22.83 8.74 -12.15
N ARG A 118 -21.98 9.44 -12.91
CA ARG A 118 -20.89 10.28 -12.42
C ARG A 118 -21.36 11.37 -11.47
N SER A 119 -22.60 11.85 -11.64
CA SER A 119 -23.20 12.82 -10.71
C SER A 119 -23.26 12.28 -9.26
N LYS A 120 -23.28 10.95 -9.10
CA LYS A 120 -23.31 10.24 -7.82
C LYS A 120 -21.93 9.88 -7.29
N TRP A 121 -20.87 10.10 -8.08
CA TRP A 121 -19.51 9.89 -7.59
C TRP A 121 -19.20 10.90 -6.50
N ARG A 122 -18.32 10.55 -5.58
CA ARG A 122 -17.92 11.47 -4.52
C ARG A 122 -17.19 12.64 -5.16
N SER A 123 -17.87 13.77 -5.30
CA SER A 123 -17.15 15.03 -5.48
C SER A 123 -16.21 15.20 -4.29
N PRO A 124 -14.99 15.73 -4.48
CA PRO A 124 -14.11 16.04 -3.37
C PRO A 124 -14.92 16.86 -2.38
N ARG A 125 -15.21 16.30 -1.20
CA ARG A 125 -15.86 17.09 -0.15
C ARG A 125 -14.93 18.27 0.09
N LYS A 126 -15.42 19.50 -0.07
CA LYS A 126 -14.74 20.67 0.48
C LYS A 126 -14.62 20.42 1.99
N GLN A 127 -13.48 19.89 2.41
CA GLN A 127 -13.18 19.67 3.82
C GLN A 127 -13.30 21.04 4.47
N ARG A 128 -14.29 21.23 5.34
CA ARG A 128 -14.36 22.47 6.11
C ARG A 128 -13.09 22.49 6.97
N PRO A 129 -12.34 23.59 6.99
CA PRO A 129 -11.16 23.68 7.84
C PRO A 129 -11.57 23.35 9.28
N PRO A 130 -10.77 22.54 9.99
CA PRO A 130 -11.08 22.24 11.38
C PRO A 130 -11.13 23.53 12.17
N GLN A 131 -12.04 23.60 13.16
CA GLN A 131 -12.13 24.77 14.03
C GLN A 131 -11.26 24.60 15.27
N MET A 132 -10.61 25.69 15.67
CA MET A 132 -9.81 25.72 16.89
C MET A 132 -10.72 25.53 18.10
N SER A 133 -10.41 24.52 18.92
CA SER A 133 -11.14 24.23 20.16
C SER A 133 -10.20 24.08 21.34
N ASN A 134 -10.70 24.31 22.56
CA ASN A 134 -9.91 24.13 23.79
C ASN A 134 -9.47 22.67 23.97
N GLY A 135 -10.30 21.72 23.53
CA GLY A 135 -9.94 20.29 23.53
C GLY A 135 -8.77 19.99 22.59
N LEU A 136 -8.75 20.58 21.39
CA LEU A 136 -7.64 20.44 20.45
C LEU A 136 -6.35 21.06 20.99
N LYS A 137 -6.42 22.27 21.57
CA LYS A 137 -5.28 22.93 22.23
C LYS A 137 -4.68 22.06 23.34
N SER A 138 -5.53 21.58 24.24
CA SER A 138 -5.10 20.74 25.38
C SER A 138 -4.48 19.43 24.91
N ARG A 139 -5.07 18.81 23.87
CA ARG A 139 -4.53 17.58 23.26
C ARG A 139 -3.14 17.84 22.65
N VAL A 140 -2.95 18.93 21.92
CA VAL A 140 -1.65 19.27 21.33
C VAL A 140 -0.60 19.59 22.39
N GLN A 141 -0.96 20.34 23.43
CA GLN A 141 -0.05 20.61 24.55
C GLN A 141 0.43 19.31 25.20
N LYS A 142 -0.48 18.36 25.44
CA LYS A 142 -0.11 17.04 25.94
C LYS A 142 0.81 16.29 24.97
N ILE A 143 0.48 16.26 23.69
CA ILE A 143 1.30 15.60 22.66
C ILE A 143 2.73 16.16 22.64
N LEU A 144 2.90 17.48 22.77
CA LEU A 144 4.23 18.10 22.81
C LEU A 144 4.97 17.79 24.12
N ALA A 145 4.26 17.77 25.25
CA ALA A 145 4.85 17.45 26.55
C ALA A 145 5.25 15.97 26.68
N ASP A 146 4.59 15.07 25.96
CA ASP A 146 4.88 13.63 25.95
C ASP A 146 6.11 13.26 25.08
N MET A 147 6.72 14.22 24.38
CA MET A 147 7.96 14.00 23.64
C MET A 147 9.16 13.93 24.60
N ASP A 148 10.14 13.07 24.27
CA ASP A 148 11.44 13.12 24.92
C ASP A 148 12.31 14.28 24.40
N ASP A 149 13.54 14.39 24.92
CA ASP A 149 14.53 15.40 24.56
C ASP A 149 14.94 15.41 23.08
N ARG A 150 14.67 14.32 22.36
CA ARG A 150 14.91 14.19 20.92
C ARG A 150 13.69 14.58 20.08
N GLY A 151 12.56 14.86 20.71
CA GLY A 151 11.28 15.12 20.03
C GLY A 151 10.55 13.84 19.63
N ALA A 152 10.85 12.69 20.23
CA ALA A 152 10.21 11.42 19.92
C ALA A 152 9.14 11.03 20.93
N TRP A 153 8.03 10.46 20.46
CA TRP A 153 7.10 9.74 21.31
C TRP A 153 7.55 8.31 21.47
N VAL A 154 7.96 7.97 22.69
CA VAL A 154 8.48 6.66 23.02
C VAL A 154 7.62 6.03 24.11
N GLU A 155 7.14 4.82 23.87
CA GLU A 155 6.26 4.12 24.80
C GLU A 155 6.79 2.73 25.14
N ALA A 156 6.31 2.18 26.26
CA ALA A 156 6.66 0.84 26.65
C ALA A 156 6.07 -0.18 25.67
N GLY A 157 6.90 -1.08 25.14
CA GLY A 157 6.43 -2.11 24.22
C GLY A 157 7.55 -3.00 23.71
N GLU A 158 7.16 -3.99 22.92
CA GLU A 158 8.06 -5.01 22.38
C GLU A 158 7.98 -5.07 20.85
N LEU A 159 9.11 -5.32 20.20
CA LEU A 159 9.13 -5.58 18.77
C LEU A 159 8.85 -7.06 18.51
N LYS A 160 7.94 -7.33 17.56
CA LYS A 160 7.50 -8.69 17.19
C LYS A 160 8.66 -9.67 16.92
N TYR A 161 9.77 -9.19 16.39
CA TYR A 161 10.95 -9.99 16.03
C TYR A 161 12.11 -9.88 17.04
N HIS A 162 11.93 -9.12 18.12
CA HIS A 162 12.93 -8.94 19.20
C HIS A 162 12.34 -9.21 20.58
N LYS A 163 11.44 -10.20 20.70
CA LYS A 163 10.73 -10.52 21.95
C LYS A 163 11.62 -10.89 23.14
N ASN A 164 12.88 -11.24 22.89
CA ASN A 164 13.87 -11.61 23.91
C ASN A 164 15.04 -10.63 24.01
N ALA A 165 14.92 -9.45 23.38
CA ALA A 165 15.90 -8.40 23.53
C ALA A 165 15.56 -7.58 24.78
N ASP A 166 16.12 -7.97 25.93
CA ASP A 166 15.91 -7.28 27.22
C ASP A 166 16.12 -5.76 27.20
N HIS A 167 16.85 -5.28 26.18
CA HIS A 167 17.20 -3.88 25.96
C HIS A 167 16.14 -3.07 25.18
N VAL A 168 15.14 -3.69 24.53
CA VAL A 168 14.12 -2.96 23.76
C VAL A 168 12.80 -2.92 24.53
N ARG A 169 12.76 -2.10 25.59
CA ARG A 169 11.55 -1.84 26.39
C ARG A 169 10.82 -0.57 26.01
N LYS A 170 11.39 0.20 25.09
CA LYS A 170 10.94 1.52 24.65
C LYS A 170 10.90 1.52 23.13
N ILE A 171 9.72 1.70 22.56
CA ILE A 171 9.47 1.64 21.11
C ILE A 171 8.79 2.92 20.62
N ILE A 172 8.90 3.15 19.32
CA ILE A 172 8.05 4.10 18.60
C ILE A 172 6.95 3.28 17.95
N ASP A 173 5.70 3.44 18.38
CA ASP A 173 4.56 2.82 17.73
C ASP A 173 4.07 3.71 16.58
N PRO A 174 4.02 3.20 15.33
CA PRO A 174 3.50 3.96 14.20
C PRO A 174 2.07 4.48 14.40
N ARG A 175 1.24 3.79 15.21
CA ARG A 175 -0.13 4.21 15.50
C ARG A 175 -0.15 5.45 16.39
N THR A 176 0.72 5.51 17.40
CA THR A 176 0.87 6.67 18.27
C THR A 176 1.43 7.84 17.48
N PHE A 177 2.47 7.59 16.68
CA PHE A 177 3.05 8.58 15.77
C PHE A 177 1.98 9.18 14.83
N SER A 178 1.25 8.34 14.08
CA SER A 178 0.23 8.82 13.15
C SER A 178 -0.88 9.61 13.85
N LYS A 179 -1.40 9.12 14.99
CA LYS A 179 -2.43 9.84 15.76
C LYS A 179 -1.97 11.22 16.26
N ASN A 180 -0.68 11.35 16.61
CA ASN A 180 -0.13 12.60 17.09
C ASN A 180 0.11 13.58 15.93
N ILE A 181 0.72 13.11 14.84
CA ILE A 181 0.92 13.92 13.63
C ILE A 181 -0.40 14.41 13.04
N GLU A 182 -1.44 13.56 12.99
CA GLU A 182 -2.78 13.98 12.56
C GLU A 182 -3.35 15.09 13.45
N ALA A 183 -3.22 14.97 14.78
CA ALA A 183 -3.71 15.99 15.70
C ALA A 183 -2.96 17.32 15.55
N LEU A 184 -1.64 17.27 15.36
CA LEU A 184 -0.81 18.45 15.10
C LEU A 184 -1.19 19.11 13.76
N ALA A 185 -1.40 18.32 12.71
CA ALA A 185 -1.84 18.81 11.41
C ALA A 185 -3.22 19.48 11.48
N VAL A 186 -4.18 18.89 12.22
CA VAL A 186 -5.50 19.48 12.45
C VAL A 186 -5.37 20.80 13.22
N PHE A 187 -4.48 20.89 14.21
CA PHE A 187 -4.24 22.12 14.95
C PHE A 187 -3.65 23.23 14.06
N LEU A 188 -2.68 22.91 13.21
CA LEU A 188 -2.11 23.86 12.24
C LEU A 188 -3.18 24.33 11.25
N ALA A 189 -3.99 23.41 10.71
CA ALA A 189 -5.07 23.75 9.78
C ALA A 189 -6.22 24.54 10.42
N ALA A 190 -6.36 24.47 11.75
CA ALA A 190 -7.35 25.22 12.53
C ALA A 190 -6.81 26.56 13.04
N SER A 191 -5.51 26.81 12.88
CA SER A 191 -4.89 28.07 13.26
C SER A 191 -5.11 29.10 12.14
N PRO A 192 -5.39 30.38 12.48
CA PRO A 192 -5.57 31.44 11.49
C PRO A 192 -4.33 31.68 10.61
#